data_AF-A0A3B3W2P7-F1
#
_entry.id   AF-A0A3B3W2P7-F1
#
_cell.length_a   1.000
_cell.length_b   1.000
_cell.length_c   1.000
_cell.angle_alpha   90.00
_cell.angle_beta   90.00
_cell.angle_gamma   90.00
#
_symmetry.space_group_name_H-M   'P 1'
#
loop_
_entity.id
_entity.type
_entity.pdbx_description
1 polymer ?
#
loop_
_entity_poly.entity_id
_entity_poly.type
_entity_poly.pdbx_seq_one_letter_code
_entity_poly.pdbx_strand_id
1 'polypeptide(L)'
;MVGHRDNLYMMRNGPGEDFLLCVMDCYNLTSGQWTAMSGHYSNSKGSLFTAVVRGDSVFTLSRHVTTEYRVEKTQWRRKREMEGFGRVGSIYTFQMRDHPKMGPWATARVSCL
;
A
#
# COMPACT_ATOMS: atom_id res chain seq x y z
N MET A 1 -0.39 4.96 6.36
CA MET A 1 -1.75 5.50 6.09
C MET A 1 -1.87 5.75 4.60
N VAL A 2 -3.02 5.50 4.01
CA VAL A 2 -3.26 5.65 2.56
C VAL A 2 -4.65 6.24 2.33
N GLY A 3 -4.77 7.27 1.49
CA GLY A 3 -6.07 7.81 1.08
C GLY A 3 -6.54 7.25 -0.26
N HIS A 4 -7.84 6.90 -0.36
CA HIS A 4 -8.51 6.58 -1.63
C HIS A 4 -9.98 7.00 -1.55
N ARG A 5 -10.41 7.85 -2.50
CA ARG A 5 -11.75 8.49 -2.50
C ARG A 5 -12.01 9.17 -1.14
N ASP A 6 -13.16 8.91 -0.53
CA ASP A 6 -13.56 9.48 0.76
C ASP A 6 -13.06 8.65 1.96
N ASN A 7 -12.06 7.79 1.78
CA ASN A 7 -11.58 6.89 2.83
C ASN A 7 -10.08 7.06 3.10
N LEU A 8 -9.72 7.05 4.39
CA LEU A 8 -8.35 6.95 4.87
C LEU A 8 -8.14 5.57 5.49
N TYR A 9 -7.20 4.82 4.96
CA TYR A 9 -6.85 3.48 5.44
C TYR A 9 -5.61 3.55 6.34
N MET A 10 -5.73 3.00 7.54
CA MET A 10 -4.66 2.94 8.53
C MET A 10 -4.29 1.48 8.80
N MET A 11 -3.08 1.10 8.38
CA MET A 11 -2.51 -0.22 8.66
C MET A 11 -1.85 -0.21 10.03
N ARG A 12 -2.14 -1.21 10.85
CA ARG A 12 -1.54 -1.41 12.17
C ARG A 12 -1.03 -2.84 12.27
N ASN A 13 0.05 -3.04 13.02
CA ASN A 13 0.44 -4.40 13.39
C ASN A 13 -0.70 -5.08 14.14
N GLY A 14 -0.85 -6.39 13.93
CA GLY A 14 -1.76 -7.23 14.69
C GLY A 14 -1.40 -7.21 16.18
N PRO A 15 -2.37 -7.44 17.07
CA PRO A 15 -2.13 -7.48 18.51
C PRO A 15 -1.30 -8.72 18.90
N GLY A 16 -0.45 -8.59 19.92
CA GLY A 16 0.26 -9.71 20.54
C GLY A 16 1.20 -10.47 19.60
N GLU A 17 1.06 -11.80 19.57
CA GLU A 17 1.90 -12.73 18.79
C GLU A 17 1.67 -12.65 17.28
N ASP A 18 0.59 -11.99 16.83
CA ASP A 18 0.24 -11.83 15.41
C ASP A 18 0.88 -10.59 14.76
N PHE A 19 2.00 -10.08 15.29
CA PHE A 19 2.70 -8.88 14.77
C PHE A 19 3.14 -9.00 13.30
N LEU A 20 3.21 -10.24 12.77
CA LEU A 20 3.48 -10.52 11.36
C LEU A 20 2.27 -10.31 10.45
N LEU A 21 1.08 -10.18 11.02
CA LEU A 21 -0.14 -9.78 10.34
C LEU A 21 -0.40 -8.30 10.61
N CYS A 22 -0.91 -7.57 9.63
CA CYS A 22 -1.49 -6.26 9.83
C CYS A 22 -3.01 -6.36 9.81
N VAL A 23 -3.63 -5.59 10.69
CA VAL A 23 -5.03 -5.20 10.62
C VAL A 23 -5.12 -3.84 9.96
N MET A 24 -6.30 -3.51 9.44
CA MET A 24 -6.55 -2.24 8.77
C MET A 24 -7.84 -1.64 9.28
N ASP A 25 -7.81 -0.34 9.57
CA ASP A 25 -9.00 0.45 9.84
C ASP A 25 -9.23 1.45 8.71
N CYS A 26 -10.49 1.73 8.43
CA CYS A 26 -10.92 2.70 7.43
C CYS A 26 -11.64 3.84 8.15
N TYR A 27 -11.18 5.07 7.92
CA TYR A 27 -11.88 6.28 8.31
C TYR A 27 -12.60 6.85 7.09
N ASN A 28 -13.92 6.95 7.16
CA ASN A 28 -14.71 7.55 6.09
C ASN A 28 -14.87 9.06 6.37
N LEU A 29 -14.38 9.89 5.45
CA LEU A 29 -14.42 11.35 5.55
C LEU A 29 -15.84 11.91 5.54
N THR A 30 -16.77 11.23 4.85
CA THR A 30 -18.16 11.68 4.71
C THR A 30 -18.98 11.41 5.97
N SER A 31 -18.82 10.23 6.60
CA SER A 31 -19.53 9.89 7.84
C SER A 31 -18.76 10.28 9.11
N GLY A 32 -17.46 10.56 8.99
CA GLY A 32 -16.58 10.86 10.12
C GLY A 32 -16.33 9.65 11.04
N GLN A 33 -16.53 8.42 10.56
CA GLN A 33 -16.47 7.21 11.37
C GLN A 33 -15.28 6.32 11.01
N TRP A 34 -14.76 5.63 12.03
CA TRP A 34 -13.81 4.53 11.88
C TRP A 34 -14.55 3.21 11.73
N THR A 35 -14.04 2.31 10.89
CA THR A 35 -14.55 0.94 10.74
C THR A 35 -13.38 -0.02 10.58
N ALA A 36 -13.39 -1.10 11.36
CA ALA A 36 -12.41 -2.17 11.22
C ALA A 36 -12.65 -2.94 9.91
N MET A 37 -11.58 -3.15 9.15
CA MET A 37 -11.63 -3.95 7.92
C MET A 37 -11.43 -5.42 8.26
N SER A 38 -12.13 -6.32 7.57
CA SER A 38 -12.13 -7.76 7.89
C SER A 38 -10.92 -8.53 7.33
N GLY A 39 -10.01 -7.85 6.62
CA GLY A 39 -8.85 -8.47 5.98
C GLY A 39 -7.63 -8.56 6.89
N HIS A 40 -6.91 -9.68 6.81
CA HIS A 40 -5.57 -9.83 7.38
C HIS A 40 -4.53 -9.70 6.27
N TYR A 41 -3.49 -8.90 6.51
CA TYR A 41 -2.47 -8.62 5.52
C TYR A 41 -1.10 -9.03 6.04
N SER A 42 -0.35 -9.85 5.30
CA SER A 42 0.99 -10.28 5.75
C SER A 42 2.00 -9.14 5.70
N ASN A 43 2.63 -8.88 6.84
CA ASN A 43 3.70 -7.89 7.01
C ASN A 43 5.10 -8.52 7.00
N SER A 44 5.24 -9.72 6.43
CA SER A 44 6.49 -10.52 6.46
C SER A 44 7.74 -9.81 5.93
N LYS A 45 7.60 -8.65 5.26
CA LYS A 45 8.71 -7.85 4.70
C LYS A 45 8.54 -6.33 4.88
N GLY A 46 7.71 -5.88 5.82
CA GLY A 46 7.45 -4.44 6.03
C GLY A 46 6.65 -3.75 4.92
N SER A 47 6.18 -4.50 3.91
CA SER A 47 5.59 -3.96 2.69
C SER A 47 4.33 -3.13 2.92
N LEU A 48 3.52 -3.54 3.91
CA LEU A 48 2.20 -2.95 4.14
C LEU A 48 2.22 -1.53 4.70
N PHE A 49 3.37 -1.08 5.22
CA PHE A 49 3.51 0.26 5.77
C PHE A 49 3.84 1.32 4.71
N THR A 50 4.27 0.89 3.52
CA THR A 50 4.47 1.79 2.38
C THR A 50 3.48 1.42 1.29
N ALA A 51 2.51 2.30 1.03
CA ALA A 51 1.45 1.99 0.07
C ALA A 51 0.98 3.18 -0.76
N VAL A 52 0.39 2.86 -1.90
CA VAL A 52 0.36 3.72 -3.08
C VAL A 52 -0.96 3.65 -3.85
N VAL A 53 -1.56 4.82 -4.04
CA VAL A 53 -2.70 5.21 -4.90
C VAL A 53 -2.55 5.04 -6.43
N ARG A 54 -3.19 4.10 -7.14
CA ARG A 54 -3.38 4.25 -8.61
C ARG A 54 -4.78 3.86 -9.08
N GLY A 55 -5.58 4.85 -9.43
CA GLY A 55 -6.98 4.63 -9.77
C GLY A 55 -7.70 3.95 -8.60
N ASP A 56 -8.18 2.72 -8.82
CA ASP A 56 -8.84 1.90 -7.79
C ASP A 56 -7.98 0.76 -7.24
N SER A 57 -6.70 0.73 -7.63
CA SER A 57 -5.72 -0.23 -7.12
C SER A 57 -4.80 0.44 -6.10
N VAL A 58 -4.48 -0.29 -5.03
CA VAL A 58 -3.45 0.09 -4.07
C VAL A 58 -2.26 -0.85 -4.17
N PHE A 59 -1.05 -0.31 -4.18
CA PHE A 59 0.18 -1.09 -4.22
C PHE A 59 0.90 -0.98 -2.88
N THR A 60 1.25 -2.10 -2.27
CA THR A 60 2.15 -2.14 -1.10
C THR A 60 3.55 -2.45 -1.56
N LEU A 61 4.54 -1.74 -1.02
CA LEU A 61 5.90 -1.74 -1.55
C LEU A 61 6.91 -2.23 -0.50
N SER A 62 7.75 -3.17 -0.91
CA SER A 62 8.95 -3.56 -0.18
C SER A 62 10.13 -3.74 -1.11
N ARG A 63 11.30 -4.03 -0.52
CA ARG A 63 12.51 -4.39 -1.28
C ARG A 63 12.29 -5.60 -2.19
N HIS A 64 11.52 -6.58 -1.74
CA HIS A 64 11.45 -7.90 -2.37
C HIS A 64 10.15 -8.18 -3.09
N VAL A 65 9.05 -7.56 -2.65
CA VAL A 65 7.72 -7.78 -3.23
C VAL A 65 6.95 -6.47 -3.32
N THR A 66 6.26 -6.29 -4.44
CA THR A 66 5.21 -5.30 -4.62
C THR A 66 3.88 -6.03 -4.78
N THR A 67 2.89 -5.73 -3.94
CA THR A 67 1.58 -6.40 -3.99
C THR A 67 0.51 -5.41 -4.44
N GLU A 68 -0.21 -5.73 -5.51
CA GLU A 68 -1.36 -4.96 -5.96
C GLU A 68 -2.63 -5.48 -5.28
N TYR A 69 -3.44 -4.57 -4.75
CA TYR A 69 -4.75 -4.80 -4.18
C TYR A 69 -5.81 -4.01 -4.93
N ARG A 70 -7.01 -4.59 -5.05
CA ARG A 70 -8.23 -3.87 -5.38
C ARG A 70 -8.91 -3.42 -4.09
N VAL A 71 -9.31 -2.15 -4.02
CA VAL A 71 -10.09 -1.65 -2.87
C VAL A 71 -11.53 -2.14 -3.00
N GLU A 72 -11.98 -2.95 -2.04
CA GLU A 72 -13.37 -3.39 -1.91
C GLU A 72 -14.02 -2.72 -0.68
N LYS A 73 -15.30 -3.00 -0.45
CA LYS A 73 -16.09 -2.34 0.60
C LYS A 73 -15.58 -2.61 2.02
N THR A 74 -15.12 -3.83 2.30
CA THR A 74 -14.75 -4.30 3.65
C THR A 74 -13.31 -4.76 3.77
N GLN A 75 -12.59 -4.89 2.66
CA GLN A 75 -11.21 -5.37 2.60
C GLN A 75 -10.51 -4.88 1.33
N TRP A 76 -9.19 -5.04 1.32
CA TRP A 76 -8.38 -4.93 0.13
C TRP A 76 -8.11 -6.33 -0.40
N ARG A 77 -8.58 -6.61 -1.62
CA ARG A 77 -8.41 -7.92 -2.22
C ARG A 77 -7.11 -7.98 -3.02
N ARG A 78 -6.21 -8.89 -2.65
CA ARG A 78 -4.96 -9.11 -3.39
C ARG A 78 -5.27 -9.51 -4.84
N LYS A 79 -4.65 -8.82 -5.78
CA LYS A 79 -4.79 -9.07 -7.22
C LYS A 79 -3.56 -9.81 -7.78
N ARG A 80 -2.36 -9.33 -7.49
CA ARG A 80 -1.10 -9.96 -7.91
C ARG A 80 0.09 -9.50 -7.08
N GLU A 81 1.15 -10.27 -7.13
CA GLU A 81 2.47 -9.92 -6.60
C GLU A 81 3.47 -9.76 -7.74
N MET A 82 4.38 -8.82 -7.58
CA MET A 82 5.44 -8.47 -8.51
C MET A 82 6.75 -8.37 -7.74
N GLU A 83 7.87 -8.42 -8.44
CA GLU A 83 9.19 -8.20 -7.84
C GLU A 83 9.26 -6.81 -7.17
N GLY A 84 9.89 -6.75 -6.00
CA GLY A 84 10.11 -5.51 -5.27
C GLY A 84 11.25 -4.67 -5.86
N PHE A 85 11.45 -3.47 -5.32
CA PHE A 85 12.33 -2.47 -5.95
C PHE A 85 13.84 -2.63 -5.62
N GLY A 86 14.27 -3.70 -4.95
CA GLY A 86 15.69 -4.09 -4.78
C GLY A 86 16.57 -3.19 -3.90
N ARG A 87 16.32 -1.87 -3.84
CA ARG A 87 17.04 -0.88 -3.01
C ARG A 87 16.13 -0.31 -1.90
N VAL A 88 16.55 -0.52 -0.67
CA VAL A 88 15.98 0.09 0.54
C VAL A 88 16.61 1.47 0.69
N GLY A 89 15.82 2.55 0.78
CA GLY A 89 16.32 3.87 1.17
C GLY A 89 15.85 5.07 0.35
N SER A 90 15.09 4.91 -0.72
CA SER A 90 14.44 6.05 -1.38
C SER A 90 12.94 6.01 -1.11
N ILE A 91 12.43 7.04 -0.44
CA ILE A 91 11.00 7.38 -0.45
C ILE A 91 10.66 7.66 -1.92
N TYR A 92 10.22 6.62 -2.62
CA TYR A 92 9.86 6.70 -4.03
C TYR A 92 8.53 7.45 -4.16
N THR A 93 8.57 8.71 -4.56
CA THR A 93 7.43 9.36 -5.20
C THR A 93 7.31 8.80 -6.62
N PHE A 94 6.57 7.69 -6.77
CA PHE A 94 6.18 7.20 -8.09
C PHE A 94 5.14 8.19 -8.66
N GLN A 95 5.47 8.92 -9.72
CA GLN A 95 4.45 9.33 -10.69
C GLN A 95 4.31 8.14 -11.64
N MET A 96 3.24 7.36 -11.50
CA MET A 96 2.88 6.39 -12.54
C MET A 96 2.35 7.17 -13.74
N ARG A 97 3.27 7.71 -14.55
CA ARG A 97 2.95 8.14 -15.91
C ARG A 97 2.71 6.89 -16.74
N ASP A 98 1.61 6.91 -17.47
CA ASP A 98 1.20 5.84 -18.36
C ASP A 98 2.34 5.37 -19.23
N HIS A 99 2.69 4.07 -19.15
CA HIS A 99 3.27 3.39 -20.29
C HIS A 99 3.03 1.87 -20.25
N PRO A 100 2.72 1.22 -21.40
CA PRO A 100 2.24 -0.16 -21.46
C PRO A 100 3.34 -1.23 -21.42
N LYS A 101 4.59 -0.87 -21.14
CA LYS A 101 5.74 -1.78 -21.23
C LYS A 101 6.67 -1.54 -20.06
N MET A 102 6.68 -2.48 -19.12
CA MET A 102 7.75 -2.56 -18.13
C MET A 102 9.09 -2.69 -18.85
N GLY A 103 10.00 -1.77 -18.53
CA GLY A 103 11.36 -1.60 -19.04
C GLY A 103 12.01 -0.41 -18.32
N PRO A 104 13.34 -0.31 -18.24
CA PRO A 104 14.05 -0.25 -16.96
C PRO A 104 14.35 1.19 -16.47
N TRP A 105 14.35 1.35 -15.14
CA TRP A 105 14.87 2.50 -14.37
C TRP A 105 14.47 3.91 -14.83
N ALA A 106 13.34 4.41 -14.34
CA ALA A 106 13.11 5.86 -14.30
C ALA A 106 13.47 6.40 -12.90
N THR A 107 14.64 7.02 -12.80
CA THR A 107 15.07 7.75 -11.59
C THR A 107 14.56 9.17 -11.68
N ALA A 108 13.69 9.59 -10.77
CA ALA A 108 13.36 11.00 -10.56
C ALA A 108 13.88 11.42 -9.18
N ARG A 109 14.84 12.33 -9.16
CA ARG A 109 15.35 12.97 -7.93
C ARG A 109 14.34 14.03 -7.50
N VAL A 110 13.91 14.00 -6.24
CA VAL A 110 13.38 15.18 -5.58
C VAL A 110 14.21 15.38 -4.32
N SER A 111 15.00 16.43 -4.33
CA SER A 111 15.63 16.99 -3.14
C SER A 111 14.57 17.80 -2.40
N CYS A 112 14.26 17.42 -1.16
CA CYS A 112 13.72 18.34 -0.18
C CYS A 112 14.34 18.01 1.18
N LEU A 113 15.07 19.01 1.65
CA LEU A 113 15.71 19.30 2.94
C LEU A 113 15.51 18.30 4.09
#